data_AF-V6L616-F1
#
_entry.id   AF-V6L616-F1
#
_cell.length_a   1.000
_cell.length_b   1.000
_cell.length_c   1.000
_cell.angle_alpha   90.00
_cell.angle_beta   90.00
_cell.angle_gamma   90.00
#
_symmetry.space_group_name_H-M   'P 1'
#
loop_
_entity.id
_entity.type
_entity.pdbx_description
1 polymer ?
#
loop_
_entity_poly.entity_id
_entity_poly.type
_entity_poly.pdbx_seq_one_letter_code
_entity_poly.pdbx_strand_id
1 'polypeptide(L)'
;MPHGDVQRRDANLRLGAAVAEIEGLYTALLRTKSPGRHERLRAELTRAAEHLAALAVIPGQGQTASHVARRRSRRERRSALAERGAAWIIKRYGQNAH
;
A
#
# COMPACT_ATOMS: atom_id res chain seq x y z
N MET A 1 -19.58 14.39 -19.37
CA MET A 1 -18.52 14.71 -18.38
C MET A 1 -17.28 13.83 -18.60
N PRO A 2 -16.44 14.06 -19.63
CA PRO A 2 -15.31 13.17 -19.95
C PRO A 2 -14.01 13.47 -19.18
N HIS A 3 -13.86 14.64 -18.57
CA HIS A 3 -12.59 15.07 -17.96
C HIS A 3 -12.29 14.39 -16.62
N GLY A 4 -13.31 13.99 -15.86
CA GLY A 4 -13.14 13.31 -14.57
C GLY A 4 -12.59 11.89 -14.70
N ASP A 5 -12.93 11.17 -15.78
CA ASP A 5 -12.49 9.78 -15.99
C ASP A 5 -11.03 9.72 -16.43
N VAL A 6 -10.59 10.66 -17.28
CA VAL A 6 -9.17 10.78 -17.68
C VAL A 6 -8.30 11.12 -16.48
N GLN A 7 -8.74 12.05 -15.62
CA GLN A 7 -8.00 12.43 -14.42
C GLN A 7 -7.91 11.28 -13.39
N ARG A 8 -8.98 10.50 -13.23
CA ARG A 8 -8.96 9.28 -12.38
C ARG A 8 -8.05 8.20 -12.93
N ARG A 9 -8.05 7.99 -14.25
CA ARG A 9 -7.18 7.01 -14.90
C ARG A 9 -5.71 7.39 -14.73
N ASP A 10 -5.36 8.65 -14.95
CA ASP A 10 -4.00 9.14 -14.74
C ASP A 10 -3.56 8.99 -13.28
N ALA A 11 -4.41 9.37 -12.32
CA ALA A 11 -4.14 9.16 -10.89
C ALA A 11 -3.89 7.68 -10.53
N ASN A 12 -4.70 6.76 -11.08
CA ASN A 12 -4.53 5.33 -10.88
C ASN A 12 -3.23 4.79 -11.50
N LEU A 13 -2.84 5.29 -12.67
CA LEU A 13 -1.57 4.91 -13.31
C LEU A 13 -0.37 5.39 -12.50
N ARG A 14 -0.41 6.63 -12.00
CA ARG A 14 0.63 7.17 -11.11
C ARG A 14 0.75 6.37 -9.81
N LEU A 15 -0.40 5.97 -9.23
CA LEU A 15 -0.41 5.11 -8.04
C LEU A 15 0.19 3.72 -8.35
N GLY A 16 -0.17 3.12 -9.49
CA GLY A 16 0.38 1.84 -9.93
C GLY A 16 1.89 1.89 -10.17
N ALA A 17 2.38 2.98 -10.79
CA ALA A 17 3.80 3.19 -11.01
C ALA A 17 4.59 3.31 -9.69
N ALA A 18 4.06 4.07 -8.72
CA ALA A 18 4.68 4.21 -7.40
C ALA A 18 4.73 2.88 -6.63
N VAL A 19 3.70 2.03 -6.76
CA VAL A 19 3.72 0.68 -6.17
C VAL A 19 4.77 -0.20 -6.84
N ALA A 20 4.86 -0.20 -8.17
CA ALA A 20 5.85 -0.99 -8.90
C ALA A 20 7.29 -0.56 -8.58
N GLU A 21 7.53 0.73 -8.36
CA GLU A 21 8.83 1.26 -7.93
C GLU A 21 9.23 0.71 -6.55
N ILE A 22 8.31 0.71 -5.58
CA ILE A 22 8.55 0.14 -4.24
C ILE A 22 8.85 -1.37 -4.31
N GLU A 23 8.08 -2.12 -5.10
CA GLU A 23 8.32 -3.57 -5.28
C GLU A 23 9.69 -3.86 -5.91
N GLY A 24 10.11 -3.04 -6.88
CA GLY A 24 11.43 -3.13 -7.49
C GLY A 24 12.56 -2.83 -6.51
N LEU A 25 12.44 -1.74 -5.73
CA LEU A 25 13.40 -1.35 -4.71
C LEU A 25 13.50 -2.40 -3.59
N TYR A 26 12.37 -2.93 -3.12
CA TYR A 26 12.35 -3.98 -2.11
C TYR A 26 13.01 -5.27 -2.62
N THR A 27 12.73 -5.66 -3.87
CA THR A 27 13.37 -6.81 -4.50
C THR A 27 14.88 -6.62 -4.63
N ALA A 28 15.33 -5.41 -5.02
CA ALA A 28 16.74 -5.07 -5.09
C ALA A 28 17.40 -5.10 -3.70
N LEU A 29 16.70 -4.65 -2.66
CA LEU A 29 17.16 -4.67 -1.28
C LEU A 29 17.35 -6.11 -0.77
N LEU A 30 16.41 -7.02 -1.07
CA LEU A 30 16.52 -8.44 -0.71
C LEU A 30 17.70 -9.14 -1.40
N ARG A 31 18.11 -8.66 -2.58
CA ARG A 31 19.18 -9.28 -3.39
C ARG A 31 20.55 -8.65 -3.18
N THR A 32 20.65 -7.45 -2.62
CA THR A 32 21.94 -6.80 -2.43
C THR A 32 22.71 -7.42 -1.27
N LYS A 33 24.02 -7.62 -1.46
CA LYS A 33 24.95 -8.06 -0.40
C LYS A 33 25.87 -6.94 0.08
N SER A 34 25.85 -5.79 -0.61
CA SER A 34 26.69 -4.64 -0.25
C SER A 34 25.99 -3.78 0.80
N PRO A 35 26.62 -3.52 1.97
CA PRO A 35 26.00 -2.74 3.04
C PRO A 35 25.75 -1.29 2.64
N GLY A 36 26.67 -0.64 1.91
CA GLY A 36 26.46 0.73 1.42
C GLY A 36 25.32 0.83 0.42
N ARG A 37 25.16 -0.17 -0.45
CA ARG A 37 24.02 -0.25 -1.39
C ARG A 37 22.71 -0.55 -0.65
N HIS A 38 22.78 -1.32 0.43
CA HIS A 38 21.62 -1.65 1.25
C HIS A 38 21.04 -0.41 1.95
N GLU A 39 21.89 0.41 2.58
CA GLU A 39 21.44 1.67 3.20
C GLU A 39 20.86 2.65 2.17
N ARG A 40 21.50 2.76 1.00
CA ARG A 40 20.96 3.58 -0.10
C ARG A 40 19.57 3.10 -0.55
N LEU A 41 19.40 1.80 -0.76
CA LEU A 41 18.11 1.23 -1.17
C LEU A 41 17.02 1.41 -0.11
N ARG A 42 17.38 1.37 1.18
CA ARG A 42 16.45 1.72 2.27
C ARG A 42 15.99 3.17 2.19
N ALA A 43 16.92 4.10 1.98
CA ALA A 43 16.58 5.52 1.84
C ALA A 43 15.69 5.79 0.61
N GLU A 44 16.01 5.16 -0.52
CA GLU A 44 15.19 5.24 -1.74
C GLU A 44 13.78 4.65 -1.51
N LEU A 45 13.67 3.54 -0.77
CA LEU A 45 12.39 2.92 -0.42
C LEU A 45 11.54 3.81 0.50
N THR A 46 12.15 4.47 1.49
CA THR A 46 11.45 5.46 2.34
C THR A 46 10.89 6.60 1.51
N ARG A 47 11.70 7.17 0.60
CA ARG A 47 11.27 8.26 -0.29
C ARG A 47 10.14 7.84 -1.23
N ALA A 48 10.21 6.62 -1.78
CA ALA A 48 9.14 6.08 -2.63
C ALA A 48 7.84 5.88 -1.83
N ALA A 49 7.92 5.44 -0.58
CA ALA A 49 6.76 5.30 0.30
C ALA A 49 6.11 6.66 0.65
N GLU A 50 6.92 7.69 0.91
CA GLU A 50 6.43 9.07 1.11
C GLU A 50 5.73 9.60 -0.14
N HIS A 51 6.31 9.36 -1.32
CA HIS A 51 5.70 9.74 -2.58
C HIS A 51 4.37 9.03 -2.82
N LEU A 52 4.29 7.72 -2.57
CA LEU A 52 3.04 6.96 -2.64
C LEU A 52 1.99 7.53 -1.68
N ALA A 53 2.39 7.87 -0.46
CA ALA A 53 1.49 8.47 0.53
C ALA A 53 0.93 9.81 0.02
N ALA A 54 1.76 10.66 -0.59
CA ALA A 54 1.30 11.91 -1.20
C ALA A 54 0.31 11.67 -2.35
N LEU A 55 0.55 10.69 -3.21
CA LEU A 55 -0.37 10.32 -4.30
C LEU A 55 -1.69 9.72 -3.80
N ALA A 56 -1.66 9.01 -2.68
CA ALA A 56 -2.85 8.39 -2.09
C ALA A 56 -3.78 9.38 -1.37
N VAL A 57 -3.32 10.62 -1.13
CA VAL A 57 -4.15 11.72 -0.62
C VAL A 57 -4.98 12.28 -1.78
N ILE A 58 -6.18 11.72 -1.96
CA ILE A 58 -7.15 12.22 -2.94
C ILE A 58 -7.80 13.50 -2.38
N PRO A 59 -7.69 14.66 -3.06
CA PRO A 59 -8.50 15.82 -2.72
C PRO A 59 -9.96 15.52 -3.08
N GLY A 60 -10.86 15.46 -2.09
CA GLY A 60 -12.30 15.38 -2.33
C GLY A 60 -13.00 14.04 -2.03
N GLN A 61 -12.35 13.04 -1.43
CA GLN A 61 -13.03 11.87 -0.87
C GLN A 61 -13.22 11.98 0.65
N GLY A 62 -13.88 13.06 1.06
CA GLY A 62 -14.66 13.03 2.29
C GLY A 62 -15.93 12.22 2.03
N GLN A 63 -16.10 11.11 2.76
CA GLN A 63 -17.39 10.54 3.17
C GLN A 63 -18.48 10.36 2.08
N THR A 64 -18.57 9.18 1.46
CA THR A 64 -19.82 8.44 1.16
C THR A 64 -19.62 7.41 0.04
N ALA A 65 -19.24 6.19 0.39
CA ALA A 65 -19.71 5.01 -0.32
C ALA A 65 -19.64 3.83 0.62
N SER A 66 -20.26 4.06 1.76
CA SER A 66 -20.82 2.99 2.51
C SER A 66 -21.85 2.29 1.60
N HIS A 67 -21.50 1.15 0.94
CA HIS A 67 -22.46 0.06 0.52
C HIS A 67 -22.19 -1.43 1.00
N VAL A 68 -22.16 -1.91 2.30
CA VAL A 68 -22.94 -3.09 2.77
C VAL A 68 -24.36 -2.88 2.20
N ALA A 69 -24.70 -3.28 0.99
CA ALA A 69 -24.82 -4.66 0.54
C ALA A 69 -23.53 -5.50 0.34
N ARG A 70 -22.37 -4.85 0.33
CA ARG A 70 -20.98 -5.34 0.28
C ARG A 70 -20.03 -4.35 1.01
N ARG A 71 -19.66 -4.64 2.27
CA ARG A 71 -19.25 -3.68 3.34
C ARG A 71 -18.85 -2.23 3.01
N ARG A 72 -19.52 -1.35 3.76
CA ARG A 72 -19.81 0.05 3.47
C ARG A 72 -18.47 0.86 3.52
N SER A 73 -17.77 1.00 4.63
CA SER A 73 -16.68 2.00 4.72
C SER A 73 -15.27 1.49 4.38
N ARG A 74 -14.37 2.39 3.92
CA ARG A 74 -12.93 2.10 3.69
C ARG A 74 -12.22 1.66 4.99
N ARG A 75 -12.67 2.17 6.14
CA ARG A 75 -12.11 1.84 7.47
C ARG A 75 -12.48 0.42 7.92
N GLU A 76 -13.73 0.01 7.73
CA GLU A 76 -14.16 -1.37 7.96
C GLU A 76 -13.42 -2.36 7.05
N ARG A 77 -13.21 -1.99 5.77
CA ARG A 77 -12.41 -2.80 4.84
C ARG A 77 -10.95 -2.93 5.29
N ARG A 78 -10.35 -1.84 5.80
CA ARG A 78 -8.99 -1.88 6.37
C ARG A 78 -8.93 -2.71 7.66
N SER A 79 -9.91 -2.59 8.55
CA SER A 79 -9.99 -3.39 9.79
C SER A 79 -10.11 -4.88 9.48
N ALA A 80 -11.00 -5.25 8.57
CA ALA A 80 -11.19 -6.64 8.17
C ALA A 80 -9.93 -7.26 7.52
N LEU A 81 -9.17 -6.49 6.73
CA LEU A 81 -7.89 -6.96 6.17
C LEU A 81 -6.81 -7.08 7.25
N ALA A 82 -6.74 -6.14 8.19
CA ALA A 82 -5.79 -6.19 9.30
C ALA A 82 -6.09 -7.35 10.27
N GLU A 83 -7.36 -7.58 10.63
CA GLU A 83 -7.82 -8.71 11.44
C GLU A 83 -7.50 -10.04 10.78
N ARG A 84 -7.69 -10.14 9.45
CA ARG A 84 -7.35 -11.34 8.70
C ARG A 84 -5.84 -11.60 8.61
N GLY A 85 -5.04 -10.53 8.50
CA GLY A 85 -3.58 -10.61 8.57
C GLY A 85 -3.08 -11.05 9.96
N ALA A 86 -3.63 -10.47 11.03
CA ALA A 86 -3.30 -10.84 12.41
C ALA A 86 -3.66 -12.30 12.71
N ALA A 87 -4.84 -12.76 12.28
CA ALA A 87 -5.25 -14.16 12.45
C ALA A 87 -4.30 -15.13 11.72
N TRP A 88 -3.80 -14.76 10.53
CA TRP A 88 -2.83 -15.58 9.80
C TRP A 88 -1.47 -15.64 10.52
N ILE A 89 -0.97 -14.51 11.04
CA ILE A 89 0.30 -14.45 11.79
C ILE A 89 0.19 -15.27 13.08
N ILE A 90 -0.90 -15.12 13.84
CA ILE A 90 -1.15 -15.89 15.07
C ILE A 90 -1.24 -17.39 14.74
N LYS A 91 -1.93 -17.78 13.66
CA LYS A 91 -1.99 -19.18 13.24
C LYS A 91 -0.63 -19.75 12.82
N ARG A 92 0.24 -18.92 12.25
CA ARG A 92 1.55 -19.34 11.72
C ARG A 92 2.66 -19.36 12.78
N TYR A 93 2.57 -18.52 13.81
CA TYR A 93 3.63 -18.34 14.80
C TYR A 93 3.18 -18.57 16.26
N GLY A 94 1.88 -18.59 16.52
CA GLY A 94 1.30 -18.77 17.85
C GLY A 94 1.28 -20.21 18.38
N GLN A 95 1.77 -21.19 17.60
CA GLN A 95 1.98 -22.57 18.09
C GLN A 95 3.37 -22.81 18.70
N ASN A 96 4.26 -21.80 18.74
CA ASN A 96 5.55 -21.90 19.42
C ASN A 96 5.57 -21.23 20.81
N ALA A 97 4.40 -20.98 21.38
CA ALA A 97 4.25 -20.54 22.77
C ALA A 97 3.32 -21.52 23.49
N HIS A 98 3.77 -22.78 23.62
CA HIS A 98 3.59 -23.69 24.76
C HIS A 98 4.44 -24.93 24.56
#